data_AF-A0A5D4K5K6-F1
#
_entry.id   AF-A0A5D4K5K6-F1
#
_cell.length_a   1.000
_cell.length_b   1.000
_cell.length_c   1.000
_cell.angle_alpha   90.00
_cell.angle_beta   90.00
_cell.angle_gamma   90.00
#
_symmetry.space_group_name_H-M   'P 1'
#
loop_
_entity.id
_entity.type
_entity.pdbx_description
1 polymer ?
#
loop_
_entity_poly.entity_id
_entity_poly.type
_entity_poly.pdbx_seq_one_letter_code
_entity_poly.pdbx_strand_id
1 'polypeptide(L)'
;MRKTWNQLFVRQGWMLAEKEENVFDCSRETNVNLQFLMKSLKTACVEFALKNGELTLPVVPISEEEWLSAVDFEGRGHGEGLWFKPGVDEPKVNELDTYISGIVRQLNRLGFYTKGSCDGHKRGAAHIMLTKDYDMEKISGLLLTLGNRKIFWMERANSCYLSLHLDRTQLLDLAEKLSIIKEDWLVKGMEFIKEKLFQHKVEELLMIPGESGNEREVRSYVANKLSPLVDYLTIDRAGNLLAEKTYNGGNGPVILLNAHLDTVFEIEEGREIIKNGTLWTSSEGILGADDRAGVAILLHIAEHLHHSSFKGKVKFIFTVEEECGLVGANQVDEYFLWNTDAAIVVDRRGKGDIVTSCGGYIPFCHPLYGSFFENTAEEEGLAGWTVTPGGSSDTRVWASHGIQSVNLSAGYYNEHTEEESLDVAACYRTAQLIQGFFERRNELRKVLRDIRRKERGSDILSKAL
;
A
#
# COMPACT_ATOMS: atom_id res chain seq x y z
N MET A 1 14.36 1.90 3.85
CA MET A 1 14.21 3.28 4.36
C MET A 1 14.42 3.25 5.87
N ARG A 2 15.05 4.28 6.45
CA ARG A 2 15.22 4.37 7.92
C ARG A 2 13.86 4.66 8.55
N LYS A 3 13.55 4.01 9.67
CA LYS A 3 12.27 4.21 10.38
C LYS A 3 12.30 5.52 11.18
N THR A 4 11.17 6.22 11.26
CA THR A 4 11.03 7.38 12.16
C THR A 4 11.00 6.94 13.62
N TRP A 5 11.21 7.86 14.56
CA TRP A 5 11.06 7.56 15.99
C TRP A 5 9.66 7.03 16.32
N ASN A 6 8.61 7.64 15.75
CA ASN A 6 7.24 7.19 15.95
C ASN A 6 7.05 5.73 15.48
N GLN A 7 7.59 5.37 14.32
CA GLN A 7 7.54 3.99 13.83
C GLN A 7 8.28 3.03 14.77
N LEU A 8 9.48 3.37 15.23
CA LEU A 8 10.25 2.55 16.17
C LEU A 8 9.49 2.33 17.49
N PHE A 9 8.79 3.34 17.98
CA PHE A 9 7.98 3.26 19.20
C PHE A 9 6.71 2.44 19.03
N VAL A 10 5.94 2.70 17.98
CA VAL A 10 4.70 1.97 17.67
C VAL A 10 4.98 0.48 17.46
N ARG A 11 6.01 0.14 16.68
CA ARG A 11 6.41 -1.25 16.39
C ARG A 11 6.72 -2.04 17.66
N GLN A 12 7.22 -1.35 18.68
CA GLN A 12 7.58 -1.94 19.96
C GLN A 12 6.52 -1.76 21.05
N GLY A 13 5.40 -1.09 20.76
CA GLY A 13 4.23 -1.03 21.65
C GLY A 13 4.11 0.22 22.52
N TRP A 14 4.95 1.23 22.33
CA TRP A 14 4.74 2.52 22.99
C TRP A 14 3.67 3.33 22.28
N MET A 15 2.80 3.97 23.06
CA MET A 15 1.70 4.81 22.57
C MET A 15 1.97 6.28 22.88
N LEU A 16 2.91 6.87 22.14
CA LEU A 16 3.25 8.29 22.24
C LEU A 16 2.56 9.07 21.13
N ALA A 17 2.18 10.33 21.39
CA ALA A 17 1.65 11.22 20.36
C ALA A 17 2.74 12.19 19.91
N GLU A 18 3.13 12.13 18.64
CA GLU A 18 4.05 13.11 18.04
C GLU A 18 3.32 14.46 17.89
N LYS A 19 3.88 15.51 18.51
CA LYS A 19 3.33 16.88 18.49
C LYS A 19 4.00 17.73 17.42
N GLU A 20 5.32 17.61 17.36
CA GLU A 20 6.22 18.25 16.43
C GLU A 20 7.26 17.20 16.02
N GLU A 21 8.02 17.47 14.98
CA GLU A 21 9.04 16.54 14.48
C GLU A 21 9.97 16.11 15.62
N ASN A 22 9.98 14.81 15.93
CA ASN A 22 10.81 14.22 16.99
C ASN A 22 10.48 14.69 18.43
N VAL A 23 9.29 15.27 18.65
CA VAL A 23 8.78 15.68 19.96
C VAL A 23 7.50 14.92 20.29
N PHE A 24 7.53 14.15 21.37
CA PHE A 24 6.48 13.19 21.73
C PHE A 24 5.82 13.51 23.08
N ASP A 25 4.50 13.64 23.07
CA ASP A 25 3.68 13.69 24.28
C ASP A 25 3.57 12.29 24.92
N CYS A 26 4.07 12.19 26.14
CA CYS A 26 4.10 10.96 26.93
C CYS A 26 2.95 10.85 27.94
N SER A 27 2.04 11.83 28.00
CA SER A 27 0.99 11.91 29.04
C SER A 27 -0.01 10.75 29.02
N ARG A 28 -0.17 10.09 27.87
CA ARG A 28 -1.08 8.94 27.69
C ARG A 28 -0.42 7.60 27.96
N GLU A 29 0.87 7.56 28.24
CA GLU A 29 1.61 6.32 28.48
C GLU A 29 1.81 6.07 29.98
N THR A 30 1.84 4.80 30.37
CA THR A 30 2.00 4.43 31.77
C THR A 30 3.41 4.72 32.27
N ASN A 31 3.55 5.05 33.56
CA ASN A 31 4.86 5.28 34.19
C ASN A 31 5.82 4.08 34.03
N VAL A 32 5.30 2.86 34.06
CA VAL A 32 6.11 1.63 33.88
C VAL A 32 6.68 1.57 32.45
N ASN A 33 5.85 1.83 31.45
CA ASN A 33 6.27 1.81 30.05
C ASN A 33 7.23 2.97 29.72
N LEU A 34 7.02 4.15 30.31
CA LEU A 34 7.94 5.28 30.17
C LEU A 34 9.29 5.01 30.82
N GLN A 35 9.33 4.41 32.01
CA GLN A 35 10.60 3.99 32.63
C GLN A 35 11.37 3.02 31.73
N PHE A 36 10.67 2.07 31.11
CA PHE A 36 11.27 1.14 30.17
C PHE A 36 11.77 1.84 28.89
N LEU A 37 11.01 2.80 28.35
CA LEU A 37 11.42 3.62 27.20
C LEU A 37 12.71 4.39 27.51
N MET A 38 12.77 5.10 28.64
CA MET A 38 13.94 5.88 29.03
C MET A 38 15.17 4.99 29.23
N LYS A 39 15.00 3.79 29.80
CA LYS A 39 16.07 2.80 29.93
C LYS A 39 16.57 2.32 28.55
N SER A 40 15.64 2.07 27.63
CA SER A 40 15.95 1.60 26.27
C SER A 40 16.70 2.66 25.47
N LEU A 41 16.27 3.93 25.53
CA LEU A 41 16.99 5.05 24.90
C LEU A 41 18.42 5.20 25.43
N LYS A 42 18.62 5.10 26.76
CA LYS A 42 19.97 5.10 27.35
C LYS A 42 20.82 3.92 26.88
N THR A 43 20.21 2.74 26.78
CA THR A 43 20.90 1.51 26.32
C THR A 43 21.32 1.63 24.86
N ALA A 44 20.49 2.27 24.03
CA ALA A 44 20.80 2.60 22.64
C ALA A 44 21.75 3.80 22.47
N CYS A 45 22.26 4.39 23.58
CA CYS A 45 23.08 5.60 23.57
C CYS A 45 22.43 6.80 22.85
N VAL A 46 21.11 6.91 22.94
CA VAL A 46 20.35 8.02 22.36
C VAL A 46 20.27 9.17 23.36
N GLU A 47 20.67 10.36 22.94
CA GLU A 47 20.44 11.58 23.73
C GLU A 47 18.96 11.96 23.66
N PHE A 48 18.36 12.31 24.80
CA PHE A 48 16.97 12.76 24.86
C PHE A 48 16.75 13.75 25.99
N ALA A 49 15.70 14.57 25.87
CA ALA A 49 15.22 15.44 26.93
C ALA A 49 13.76 15.11 27.27
N LEU A 50 13.45 14.99 28.56
CA LEU A 50 12.07 14.83 29.04
C LEU A 50 11.72 16.04 29.91
N LYS A 51 10.82 16.90 29.44
CA LYS A 51 10.37 18.10 30.16
C LYS A 51 8.84 18.18 30.10
N ASN A 52 8.19 18.39 31.25
CA ASN A 52 6.74 18.55 31.33
C ASN A 52 5.90 17.44 30.65
N GLY A 53 6.43 16.20 30.61
CA GLY A 53 5.75 15.08 29.94
C GLY A 53 5.99 15.00 28.43
N GLU A 54 6.87 15.83 27.89
CA GLU A 54 7.26 15.82 26.47
C GLU A 54 8.70 15.30 26.31
N LEU A 55 8.85 14.31 25.45
CA LEU A 55 10.10 13.65 25.09
C LEU A 55 10.61 14.22 23.76
N THR A 56 11.76 14.88 23.80
CA THR A 56 12.47 15.38 22.62
C THR A 56 13.62 14.45 22.26
N LEU A 57 13.72 14.08 20.98
CA LEU A 57 14.72 13.17 20.43
C LEU A 57 15.54 13.83 19.32
N PRO A 58 16.69 13.23 18.93
CA PRO A 58 17.49 13.73 17.83
C PRO A 58 16.72 13.65 16.51
N VAL A 59 17.04 14.57 15.59
CA VAL A 59 16.41 14.67 14.26
C VAL A 59 16.52 13.36 13.48
N VAL A 60 17.67 12.71 13.56
CA VAL A 60 17.93 11.45 12.86
C VAL A 60 17.72 10.29 13.84
N PRO A 61 16.67 9.45 13.65
CA PRO A 61 16.42 8.28 14.51
C PRO A 61 17.54 7.26 14.36
N ILE A 62 17.82 6.39 15.32
CA ILE A 62 18.77 5.27 15.12
C ILE A 62 18.22 4.22 14.14
N SER A 63 19.03 3.25 13.71
CA SER A 63 18.54 2.15 12.88
C SER A 63 17.59 1.23 13.68
N GLU A 64 16.70 0.51 12.97
CA GLU A 64 15.81 -0.46 13.60
C GLU A 64 16.58 -1.59 14.30
N GLU A 65 17.72 -2.00 13.75
CA GLU A 65 18.59 -3.03 14.35
C GLU A 65 19.19 -2.55 15.68
N GLU A 66 19.72 -1.33 15.71
CA GLU A 66 20.23 -0.71 16.95
C GLU A 66 19.11 -0.58 17.98
N TRP A 67 17.92 -0.14 17.57
CA TRP A 67 16.77 -0.03 18.46
C TRP A 67 16.34 -1.39 19.01
N LEU A 68 16.22 -2.40 18.16
CA LEU A 68 15.90 -3.77 18.55
C LEU A 68 16.92 -4.31 19.56
N SER A 69 18.21 -4.05 19.36
CA SER A 69 19.26 -4.47 20.30
C SER A 69 19.13 -3.86 21.70
N ALA A 70 18.52 -2.67 21.80
CA ALA A 70 18.31 -1.98 23.07
C ALA A 70 17.04 -2.43 23.80
N VAL A 71 16.03 -2.93 23.07
CA VAL A 71 14.74 -3.33 23.64
C VAL A 71 14.58 -4.85 23.78
N ASP A 72 15.34 -5.64 23.02
CA ASP A 72 15.30 -7.11 23.06
C ASP A 72 16.35 -7.63 24.06
N PHE A 73 15.92 -8.03 25.25
CA PHE A 73 16.79 -8.54 26.30
C PHE A 73 16.37 -9.93 26.76
N GLU A 74 17.32 -10.69 27.30
CA GLU A 74 17.08 -12.04 27.80
C GLU A 74 15.98 -12.06 28.86
N GLY A 75 14.95 -12.89 28.66
CA GLY A 75 13.81 -12.97 29.57
C GLY A 75 12.67 -11.99 29.26
N ARG A 76 12.78 -11.11 28.27
CA ARG A 76 11.64 -10.30 27.79
C ARG A 76 10.54 -11.23 27.28
N GLY A 77 9.30 -11.02 27.73
CA GLY A 77 8.15 -11.86 27.34
C GLY A 77 8.06 -13.23 28.03
N HIS A 78 9.06 -13.65 28.82
CA HIS A 78 9.10 -14.96 29.50
C HIS A 78 8.25 -15.04 30.78
N GLY A 79 7.14 -14.32 30.78
CA GLY A 79 6.26 -14.30 31.91
C GLY A 79 5.24 -15.47 31.90
N GLU A 80 5.32 -16.37 32.88
CA GLU A 80 4.43 -17.54 33.06
C GLU A 80 2.91 -17.27 33.34
N GLY A 81 2.38 -16.03 33.29
CA GLY A 81 1.00 -15.71 33.75
C GLY A 81 0.22 -14.62 32.99
N LEU A 82 -1.01 -14.33 33.43
CA LEU A 82 -1.81 -13.18 32.99
C LEU A 82 -1.22 -11.90 33.62
N TRP A 83 -0.46 -11.14 32.84
CA TRP A 83 0.36 -10.00 33.31
C TRP A 83 -0.42 -8.73 33.69
N PHE A 84 -1.71 -8.68 33.35
CA PHE A 84 -2.58 -7.52 33.54
C PHE A 84 -4.06 -7.93 33.46
N LYS A 85 -4.97 -7.16 34.06
CA LYS A 85 -6.42 -7.37 33.92
C LYS A 85 -6.91 -6.79 32.59
N PRO A 86 -7.41 -7.62 31.65
CA PRO A 86 -7.88 -7.15 30.35
C PRO A 86 -8.97 -6.07 30.52
N GLY A 87 -8.84 -4.96 29.80
CA GLY A 87 -9.78 -3.83 29.83
C GLY A 87 -9.73 -2.94 31.07
N VAL A 88 -8.81 -3.20 32.01
CA VAL A 88 -8.60 -2.39 33.21
C VAL A 88 -7.16 -1.89 33.26
N ASP A 89 -6.22 -2.81 33.11
CA ASP A 89 -4.80 -2.53 33.15
C ASP A 89 -4.24 -2.45 31.73
N GLU A 90 -3.34 -1.50 31.49
CA GLU A 90 -2.62 -1.42 30.23
C GLU A 90 -1.48 -2.45 30.18
N PRO A 91 -1.30 -3.17 29.05
CA PRO A 91 -0.19 -4.10 28.88
C PRO A 91 1.16 -3.38 29.03
N LYS A 92 2.05 -3.94 29.85
CA LYS A 92 3.40 -3.40 30.03
C LYS A 92 4.31 -3.90 28.92
N VAL A 93 4.97 -2.98 28.23
CA VAL A 93 5.76 -3.26 27.03
C VAL A 93 6.96 -4.19 27.30
N ASN A 94 7.57 -4.06 28.47
CA ASN A 94 8.72 -4.87 28.91
C ASN A 94 8.35 -6.33 29.27
N GLU A 95 7.06 -6.62 29.46
CA GLU A 95 6.56 -7.97 29.76
C GLU A 95 6.03 -8.69 28.51
N LEU A 96 6.03 -8.02 27.35
CA LEU A 96 5.60 -8.58 26.07
C LEU A 96 6.81 -8.96 25.20
N ASP A 97 6.66 -10.04 24.43
CA ASP A 97 7.63 -10.42 23.40
C ASP A 97 7.87 -9.25 22.41
N THR A 98 9.15 -9.02 22.10
CA THR A 98 9.62 -7.87 21.32
C THR A 98 8.86 -7.65 20.02
N TYR A 99 8.61 -8.72 19.24
CA TYR A 99 8.07 -8.56 17.89
C TYR A 99 6.54 -8.52 17.83
N ILE A 100 5.85 -8.77 18.94
CA ILE A 100 4.38 -8.77 19.00
C ILE A 100 3.82 -7.66 19.91
N SER A 101 4.66 -7.02 20.72
CA SER A 101 4.24 -6.01 21.70
C SER A 101 3.48 -4.86 21.06
N GLY A 102 3.91 -4.39 19.89
CA GLY A 102 3.21 -3.40 19.08
C GLY A 102 1.77 -3.82 18.76
N ILE A 103 1.59 -5.02 18.19
CA ILE A 103 0.27 -5.56 17.85
C ILE A 103 -0.62 -5.65 19.09
N VAL A 104 -0.10 -6.19 20.19
CA VAL A 104 -0.85 -6.33 21.45
C VAL A 104 -1.34 -4.97 21.94
N ARG A 105 -0.45 -3.97 21.99
CA ARG A 105 -0.80 -2.62 22.48
C ARG A 105 -1.85 -1.97 21.57
N GLN A 106 -1.72 -2.11 20.25
CA GLN A 106 -2.69 -1.56 19.31
C GLN A 106 -4.05 -2.26 19.36
N LEU A 107 -4.09 -3.59 19.53
CA LEU A 107 -5.34 -4.32 19.70
C LEU A 107 -6.08 -3.87 20.97
N ASN A 108 -5.38 -3.74 22.10
CA ASN A 108 -6.00 -3.23 23.34
C ASN A 108 -6.49 -1.78 23.18
N ARG A 109 -5.75 -0.92 22.49
CA ARG A 109 -6.18 0.45 22.15
C ARG A 109 -7.47 0.46 21.33
N LEU A 110 -7.62 -0.47 20.40
CA LEU A 110 -8.81 -0.64 19.56
C LEU A 110 -9.96 -1.37 20.29
N GLY A 111 -9.80 -1.61 21.60
CA GLY A 111 -10.79 -2.27 22.43
C GLY A 111 -10.81 -3.80 22.30
N PHE A 112 -9.86 -4.42 21.60
CA PHE A 112 -9.71 -5.88 21.52
C PHE A 112 -8.77 -6.37 22.62
N TYR A 113 -9.30 -6.56 23.83
CA TYR A 113 -8.46 -6.86 24.98
C TYR A 113 -7.80 -8.24 24.92
N THR A 114 -6.51 -8.26 25.21
CA THR A 114 -5.69 -9.47 25.19
C THR A 114 -5.45 -10.02 26.59
N LYS A 115 -5.26 -11.33 26.68
CA LYS A 115 -4.95 -12.12 27.88
C LYS A 115 -3.52 -12.70 27.88
N GLY A 116 -2.83 -12.61 26.75
CA GLY A 116 -1.51 -13.19 26.55
C GLY A 116 -1.13 -13.15 25.08
N SER A 117 0.14 -13.34 24.81
CA SER A 117 0.70 -13.30 23.45
C SER A 117 2.05 -14.00 23.41
N CYS A 118 2.45 -14.45 22.23
CA CYS A 118 3.80 -14.91 21.96
C CYS A 118 4.19 -14.59 20.50
N ASP A 119 5.44 -14.20 20.25
CA ASP A 119 5.97 -13.96 18.90
C ASP A 119 6.39 -15.24 18.15
N GLY A 120 6.23 -16.41 18.78
CA GLY A 120 6.59 -17.71 18.24
C GLY A 120 8.08 -18.05 18.32
N HIS A 121 8.91 -17.15 18.83
CA HIS A 121 10.36 -17.31 19.09
C HIS A 121 11.15 -17.92 17.92
N LYS A 122 10.79 -17.57 16.68
CA LYS A 122 11.33 -18.15 15.42
C LYS A 122 11.11 -19.67 15.26
N ARG A 123 10.32 -20.31 16.13
CA ARG A 123 10.06 -21.76 16.14
C ARG A 123 8.64 -22.11 15.66
N GLY A 124 7.70 -21.20 15.82
CA GLY A 124 6.30 -21.40 15.43
C GLY A 124 5.62 -20.10 15.03
N ALA A 125 4.32 -20.18 14.73
CA ALA A 125 3.52 -19.00 14.45
C ALA A 125 3.34 -18.16 15.72
N ALA A 126 3.35 -16.84 15.55
CA ALA A 126 2.97 -15.91 16.60
C ALA A 126 1.51 -16.11 16.97
N HIS A 127 1.14 -15.86 18.22
CA HIS A 127 -0.23 -15.99 18.67
C HIS A 127 -0.64 -14.94 19.70
N ILE A 128 -1.93 -14.64 19.74
CA ILE A 128 -2.55 -13.71 20.68
C ILE A 128 -3.76 -14.39 21.32
N MET A 129 -3.87 -14.27 22.63
CA MET A 129 -5.02 -14.72 23.40
C MET A 129 -5.94 -13.53 23.64
N LEU A 130 -7.17 -13.56 23.14
CA LEU A 130 -8.18 -12.51 23.33
C LEU A 130 -9.19 -12.91 24.40
N THR A 131 -9.87 -11.94 25.03
CA THR A 131 -11.07 -12.26 25.84
C THR A 131 -12.19 -12.79 24.92
N LYS A 132 -13.20 -13.45 25.50
CA LYS A 132 -14.28 -14.09 24.72
C LYS A 132 -15.35 -13.13 24.21
N ASP A 133 -15.34 -11.90 24.71
CA ASP A 133 -16.47 -10.99 24.57
C ASP A 133 -16.45 -10.27 23.20
N TYR A 134 -15.60 -10.72 22.28
CA TYR A 134 -15.34 -10.05 21.02
C TYR A 134 -15.84 -10.81 19.80
N ASP A 135 -16.27 -10.00 18.85
CA ASP A 135 -16.57 -10.42 17.50
C ASP A 135 -15.28 -10.81 16.77
N MET A 136 -15.03 -12.13 16.70
CA MET A 136 -13.89 -12.70 15.99
C MET A 136 -13.97 -12.49 14.48
N GLU A 137 -15.17 -12.30 13.90
CA GLU A 137 -15.33 -11.96 12.49
C GLU A 137 -14.81 -10.55 12.24
N LYS A 138 -15.09 -9.61 13.15
CA LYS A 138 -14.58 -8.23 13.08
C LYS A 138 -13.05 -8.16 13.17
N ILE A 139 -12.45 -8.88 14.11
CA ILE A 139 -10.99 -8.94 14.25
C ILE A 139 -10.36 -9.61 13.03
N SER A 140 -10.96 -10.71 12.55
CA SER A 140 -10.48 -11.40 11.36
C SER A 140 -10.58 -10.50 10.12
N GLY A 141 -11.71 -9.83 9.92
CA GLY A 141 -11.91 -8.89 8.82
C GLY A 141 -10.92 -7.72 8.84
N LEU A 142 -10.63 -7.18 10.02
CA LEU A 142 -9.61 -6.14 10.19
C LEU A 142 -8.23 -6.65 9.77
N LEU A 143 -7.79 -7.76 10.34
CA LEU A 143 -6.46 -8.29 10.07
C LEU A 143 -6.29 -8.73 8.60
N LEU A 144 -7.34 -9.29 7.97
CA LEU A 144 -7.35 -9.57 6.53
C LEU A 144 -7.18 -8.27 5.74
N THR A 145 -7.92 -7.21 6.12
CA THR A 145 -7.81 -5.87 5.52
C THR A 145 -6.41 -5.28 5.65
N LEU A 146 -5.66 -5.61 6.71
CA LEU A 146 -4.28 -5.16 6.89
C LEU A 146 -3.24 -5.99 6.10
N GLY A 147 -3.70 -6.96 5.30
CA GLY A 147 -2.88 -7.76 4.40
C GLY A 147 -2.46 -9.13 4.94
N ASN A 148 -3.07 -9.60 6.03
CA ASN A 148 -2.84 -10.96 6.50
C ASN A 148 -3.51 -11.96 5.54
N ARG A 149 -2.74 -12.89 4.97
CA ARG A 149 -3.26 -13.84 3.97
C ARG A 149 -4.30 -14.81 4.53
N LYS A 150 -4.07 -15.28 5.76
CA LYS A 150 -4.91 -16.26 6.45
C LYS A 150 -4.89 -15.98 7.93
N ILE A 151 -6.04 -16.20 8.56
CA ILE A 151 -6.21 -16.05 9.99
C ILE A 151 -6.81 -17.34 10.50
N PHE A 152 -6.15 -17.93 11.49
CA PHE A 152 -6.65 -19.09 12.20
C PHE A 152 -6.96 -18.65 13.61
N TRP A 153 -8.17 -18.93 14.06
CA TRP A 153 -8.52 -18.75 15.45
C TRP A 153 -9.27 -19.96 15.99
N MET A 154 -9.15 -20.17 17.30
CA MET A 154 -9.79 -21.26 18.00
C MET A 154 -10.29 -20.77 19.36
N GLU A 155 -11.55 -21.03 19.65
CA GLU A 155 -12.10 -20.78 20.98
C GLU A 155 -11.62 -21.83 21.98
N ARG A 156 -11.23 -21.37 23.17
CA ARG A 156 -10.95 -22.19 24.35
C ARG A 156 -11.89 -21.82 25.48
N ALA A 157 -11.83 -22.48 26.63
CA ALA A 157 -12.79 -22.28 27.73
C ALA A 157 -12.97 -20.81 28.15
N ASN A 158 -11.88 -20.01 28.21
CA ASN A 158 -11.89 -18.63 28.73
C ASN A 158 -11.22 -17.59 27.82
N SER A 159 -10.86 -17.94 26.58
CA SER A 159 -10.17 -17.05 25.64
C SER A 159 -10.36 -17.52 24.20
N CYS A 160 -10.14 -16.62 23.25
CA CYS A 160 -9.95 -16.98 21.84
C CYS A 160 -8.47 -16.92 21.49
N TYR A 161 -7.96 -17.95 20.83
CA TYR A 161 -6.57 -18.06 20.41
C TYR A 161 -6.45 -17.68 18.94
N LEU A 162 -5.78 -16.57 18.65
CA LEU A 162 -5.55 -16.06 17.30
C LEU A 162 -4.12 -16.38 16.88
N SER A 163 -3.93 -17.09 15.77
CA SER A 163 -2.61 -17.43 15.21
C SER A 163 -2.27 -16.53 14.03
N LEU A 164 -1.09 -15.92 14.07
CA LEU A 164 -0.52 -15.03 13.07
C LEU A 164 0.65 -15.73 12.38
N HIS A 165 0.45 -16.12 11.11
CA HIS A 165 1.49 -16.73 10.29
C HIS A 165 2.30 -15.66 9.56
N LEU A 166 3.00 -14.84 10.33
CA LEU A 166 3.83 -13.74 9.87
C LEU A 166 5.26 -13.92 10.40
N ASP A 167 6.25 -13.50 9.62
CA ASP A 167 7.60 -13.37 10.12
C ASP A 167 7.75 -12.16 11.05
N ARG A 168 8.91 -12.02 11.69
CA ARG A 168 9.18 -10.97 12.67
C ARG A 168 9.04 -9.56 12.10
N THR A 169 9.50 -9.32 10.89
CA THR A 169 9.40 -8.00 10.24
C THR A 169 7.94 -7.70 9.91
N GLN A 170 7.21 -8.68 9.41
CA GLN A 170 5.79 -8.57 9.11
C GLN A 170 4.92 -8.33 10.36
N LEU A 171 5.29 -8.86 11.52
CA LEU A 171 4.60 -8.57 12.78
C LEU A 171 4.75 -7.09 13.17
N LEU A 172 5.95 -6.55 13.02
CA LEU A 172 6.20 -5.13 13.30
C LEU A 172 5.46 -4.24 12.27
N ASP A 173 5.42 -4.63 10.99
CA ASP A 173 4.66 -3.91 9.96
C ASP A 173 3.15 -3.92 10.25
N LEU A 174 2.63 -5.04 10.77
CA LEU A 174 1.23 -5.13 11.21
C LEU A 174 0.94 -4.19 12.40
N ALA A 175 1.90 -4.01 13.32
CA ALA A 175 1.75 -3.06 14.42
C ALA A 175 1.62 -1.61 13.92
N GLU A 176 2.45 -1.20 12.94
CA GLU A 176 2.32 0.12 12.30
C GLU A 176 0.97 0.29 11.60
N LYS A 177 0.54 -0.72 10.84
CA LYS A 177 -0.77 -0.68 10.18
C LYS A 177 -1.92 -0.53 11.18
N LEU A 178 -1.85 -1.25 12.29
CA LEU A 178 -2.84 -1.14 13.36
C LEU A 178 -2.84 0.22 14.05
N SER A 179 -1.69 0.92 14.13
CA SER A 179 -1.64 2.23 14.80
C SER A 179 -2.37 3.33 14.05
N ILE A 180 -2.51 3.20 12.73
CA ILE A 180 -3.25 4.14 11.88
C ILE A 180 -4.77 4.05 12.14
N ILE A 181 -5.26 2.87 12.51
CA ILE A 181 -6.69 2.60 12.67
C ILE A 181 -7.25 3.37 13.86
N LYS A 182 -8.41 4.01 13.69
CA LYS A 182 -9.15 4.65 14.79
C LYS A 182 -10.31 3.79 15.24
N GLU A 183 -10.65 3.88 16.53
CA GLU A 183 -11.75 3.09 17.11
C GLU A 183 -13.10 3.38 16.41
N ASP A 184 -13.37 4.64 16.05
CA ASP A 184 -14.59 5.01 15.34
C ASP A 184 -14.69 4.42 13.92
N TRP A 185 -13.57 4.06 13.30
CA TRP A 185 -13.55 3.42 11.98
C TRP A 185 -14.08 1.99 12.05
N LEU A 186 -13.86 1.31 13.17
CA LEU A 186 -14.38 -0.04 13.40
C LEU A 186 -15.91 -0.09 13.38
N VAL A 187 -16.59 1.02 13.64
CA VAL A 187 -18.05 1.13 13.57
C VAL A 187 -18.52 1.36 12.14
N LYS A 188 -17.70 2.00 11.30
CA LYS A 188 -18.01 2.32 9.89
C LYS A 188 -17.78 1.15 8.92
N GLY A 189 -17.08 0.11 9.37
CA GLY A 189 -16.90 -1.16 8.64
C GLY A 189 -15.56 -1.27 7.88
N MET A 190 -15.29 -2.47 7.36
CA MET A 190 -13.98 -2.80 6.76
C MET A 190 -13.69 -2.05 5.47
N GLU A 191 -14.71 -1.77 4.67
CA GLU A 191 -14.52 -1.02 3.42
C GLU A 191 -14.10 0.43 3.70
N PHE A 192 -14.70 1.07 4.71
CA PHE A 192 -14.27 2.38 5.17
C PHE A 192 -12.83 2.38 5.68
N ILE A 193 -12.43 1.32 6.39
CA ILE A 193 -11.04 1.16 6.85
C ILE A 193 -10.07 1.02 5.67
N LYS A 194 -10.40 0.22 4.66
CA LYS A 194 -9.60 0.10 3.42
C LYS A 194 -9.42 1.44 2.73
N GLU A 195 -10.51 2.19 2.55
CA GLU A 195 -10.48 3.51 1.94
C GLU A 195 -9.57 4.47 2.72
N LYS A 196 -9.64 4.46 4.06
CA LYS A 196 -8.79 5.33 4.88
C LYS A 196 -7.32 4.93 4.88
N LEU A 197 -7.01 3.64 4.85
CA LEU A 197 -5.64 3.15 4.67
C LEU A 197 -5.09 3.51 3.29
N PHE A 198 -5.93 3.44 2.26
CA PHE A 198 -5.58 3.91 0.92
C PHE A 198 -5.26 5.41 0.91
N GLN A 199 -6.12 6.24 1.50
CA GLN A 199 -5.90 7.69 1.62
C GLN A 199 -4.62 8.01 2.38
N HIS A 200 -4.31 7.28 3.46
CA HIS A 200 -3.06 7.45 4.19
C HIS A 200 -1.83 7.15 3.32
N LYS A 201 -1.90 6.12 2.48
CA LYS A 201 -0.82 5.79 1.53
C LYS A 201 -0.65 6.87 0.46
N VAL A 202 -1.74 7.40 -0.06
CA VAL A 202 -1.71 8.54 -0.99
C VAL A 202 -1.01 9.73 -0.33
N GLU A 203 -1.39 10.07 0.90
CA GLU A 203 -0.75 11.12 1.68
C GLU A 203 0.76 10.89 1.87
N GLU A 204 1.17 9.68 2.24
CA GLU A 204 2.60 9.34 2.35
C GLU A 204 3.34 9.58 1.01
N LEU A 205 2.77 9.14 -0.11
CA LEU A 205 3.41 9.24 -1.43
C LEU A 205 3.51 10.67 -1.94
N LEU A 206 2.51 11.51 -1.67
CA LEU A 206 2.51 12.93 -2.07
C LEU A 206 3.63 13.70 -1.36
N MET A 207 4.05 13.29 -0.18
CA MET A 207 5.11 13.96 0.58
C MET A 207 6.53 13.55 0.18
N ILE A 208 6.71 12.55 -0.69
CA ILE A 208 8.04 12.05 -1.05
C ILE A 208 8.55 12.80 -2.28
N PRO A 209 9.73 13.43 -2.25
CA PRO A 209 10.32 14.09 -3.43
C PRO A 209 10.64 13.08 -4.53
N GLY A 210 10.81 13.57 -5.75
CA GLY A 210 11.12 12.72 -6.90
C GLY A 210 10.66 13.33 -8.21
N GLU A 211 11.14 14.54 -8.49
CA GLU A 211 11.06 15.16 -9.80
C GLU A 211 11.83 14.34 -10.86
N SER A 212 11.51 14.53 -12.14
CA SER A 212 12.13 13.76 -13.23
C SER A 212 13.67 13.79 -13.17
N GLY A 213 14.28 12.61 -13.17
CA GLY A 213 15.71 12.38 -13.02
C GLY A 213 16.18 12.14 -11.57
N ASN A 214 15.34 12.41 -10.57
CA ASN A 214 15.66 12.33 -9.13
C ASN A 214 14.72 11.39 -8.33
N GLU A 215 14.17 10.35 -8.96
CA GLU A 215 13.13 9.48 -8.40
C GLU A 215 13.64 8.47 -7.35
N ARG A 216 14.87 8.61 -6.85
CA ARG A 216 15.51 7.60 -5.97
C ARG A 216 14.69 7.34 -4.71
N GLU A 217 14.16 8.39 -4.09
CA GLU A 217 13.44 8.28 -2.81
C GLU A 217 12.10 7.58 -2.98
N VAL A 218 11.27 8.05 -3.91
CA VAL A 218 9.99 7.42 -4.25
C VAL A 218 10.21 5.99 -4.75
N ARG A 219 11.20 5.73 -5.62
CA ARG A 219 11.53 4.37 -6.08
C ARG A 219 11.87 3.46 -4.91
N SER A 220 12.65 3.96 -3.96
CA SER A 220 13.01 3.20 -2.76
C SER A 220 11.80 2.94 -1.86
N TYR A 221 10.90 3.91 -1.71
CA TYR A 221 9.64 3.72 -0.97
C TYR A 221 8.77 2.64 -1.63
N VAL A 222 8.51 2.75 -2.94
CA VAL A 222 7.69 1.81 -3.70
C VAL A 222 8.31 0.41 -3.67
N ALA A 223 9.63 0.29 -3.89
CA ALA A 223 10.33 -0.99 -3.84
C ALA A 223 10.21 -1.68 -2.47
N ASN A 224 10.33 -0.92 -1.37
CA ASN A 224 10.18 -1.45 -0.02
C ASN A 224 8.75 -1.94 0.26
N LYS A 225 7.73 -1.22 -0.20
CA LYS A 225 6.32 -1.62 -0.03
C LYS A 225 5.95 -2.81 -0.93
N LEU A 226 6.51 -2.88 -2.13
CA LEU A 226 6.16 -3.87 -3.15
C LEU A 226 6.90 -5.20 -2.99
N SER A 227 8.18 -5.18 -2.59
CA SER A 227 9.05 -6.36 -2.43
C SER A 227 8.38 -7.54 -1.68
N PRO A 228 7.72 -7.37 -0.51
CA PRO A 228 7.10 -8.49 0.19
C PRO A 228 5.84 -9.06 -0.50
N LEU A 229 5.32 -8.38 -1.52
CA LEU A 229 4.07 -8.71 -2.21
C LEU A 229 4.32 -9.45 -3.54
N VAL A 230 5.51 -9.32 -4.10
CA VAL A 230 5.88 -9.83 -5.43
C VAL A 230 6.84 -11.03 -5.34
N ASP A 231 7.05 -11.72 -6.46
CA ASP A 231 8.00 -12.86 -6.54
C ASP A 231 9.39 -12.38 -6.97
N TYR A 232 9.44 -11.35 -7.82
CA TYR A 232 10.67 -10.76 -8.35
C TYR A 232 10.52 -9.24 -8.39
N LEU A 233 11.61 -8.53 -8.11
CA LEU A 233 11.71 -7.08 -8.17
C LEU A 233 13.14 -6.70 -8.60
N THR A 234 13.25 -5.83 -9.59
CA THR A 234 14.52 -5.30 -10.09
C THR A 234 14.37 -3.83 -10.50
N ILE A 235 15.50 -3.15 -10.65
CA ILE A 235 15.58 -1.83 -11.28
C ILE A 235 16.36 -2.00 -12.57
N ASP A 236 15.84 -1.51 -13.69
CA ASP A 236 16.52 -1.61 -14.98
C ASP A 236 17.57 -0.49 -15.14
N ARG A 237 18.19 -0.42 -16.34
CA ARG A 237 19.24 0.57 -16.62
C ARG A 237 18.73 2.02 -16.66
N ALA A 238 17.48 2.21 -17.06
CA ALA A 238 16.86 3.53 -17.08
C ALA A 238 16.50 4.00 -15.66
N GLY A 239 16.28 3.06 -14.75
CA GLY A 239 15.85 3.35 -13.38
C GLY A 239 14.39 2.98 -13.12
N ASN A 240 13.72 2.34 -14.08
CA ASN A 240 12.36 1.84 -13.90
C ASN A 240 12.37 0.72 -12.85
N LEU A 241 11.35 0.71 -11.99
CA LEU A 241 11.13 -0.37 -11.04
C LEU A 241 10.23 -1.44 -11.67
N LEU A 242 10.78 -2.64 -11.86
CA LEU A 242 10.12 -3.76 -12.51
C LEU A 242 9.86 -4.87 -11.51
N ALA A 243 8.61 -5.32 -11.40
CA ALA A 243 8.25 -6.42 -10.51
C ALA A 243 7.26 -7.41 -11.13
N GLU A 244 7.34 -8.66 -10.73
CA GLU A 244 6.44 -9.72 -11.20
C GLU A 244 5.83 -10.51 -10.05
N LYS A 245 4.56 -10.87 -10.20
CA LYS A 245 3.86 -11.79 -9.28
C LYS A 245 2.99 -12.78 -10.04
N THR A 246 3.20 -14.07 -9.77
CA THR A 246 2.36 -15.15 -10.30
C THR A 246 1.29 -15.54 -9.28
N TYR A 247 0.03 -15.45 -9.67
CA TYR A 247 -1.11 -15.77 -8.81
C TYR A 247 -1.71 -17.13 -9.17
N ASN A 248 -2.05 -17.91 -8.14
CA ASN A 248 -2.86 -19.13 -8.24
C ASN A 248 -2.48 -20.08 -9.41
N GLY A 249 -1.18 -20.28 -9.62
CA GLY A 249 -0.60 -21.21 -10.60
C GLY A 249 -0.32 -20.63 -12.00
N GLY A 250 -0.62 -19.36 -12.27
CA GLY A 250 -0.15 -18.68 -13.49
C GLY A 250 -0.78 -19.15 -14.81
N ASN A 251 -1.91 -19.86 -14.77
CA ASN A 251 -2.62 -20.38 -15.95
C ASN A 251 -3.57 -19.36 -16.63
N GLY A 252 -3.54 -18.11 -16.18
CA GLY A 252 -4.32 -16.98 -16.68
C GLY A 252 -3.51 -16.04 -17.58
N PRO A 253 -4.09 -14.89 -17.96
CA PRO A 253 -3.38 -13.90 -18.78
C PRO A 253 -2.24 -13.22 -18.00
N VAL A 254 -1.31 -12.60 -18.72
CA VAL A 254 -0.26 -11.75 -18.16
C VAL A 254 -0.70 -10.30 -18.31
N ILE A 255 -0.89 -9.61 -17.18
CA ILE A 255 -1.37 -8.22 -17.12
C ILE A 255 -0.25 -7.32 -16.62
N LEU A 256 0.06 -6.27 -17.36
CA LEU A 256 1.00 -5.23 -16.96
C LEU A 256 0.24 -4.07 -16.31
N LEU A 257 0.68 -3.62 -15.15
CA LEU A 257 0.16 -2.46 -14.44
C LEU A 257 1.26 -1.40 -14.40
N ASN A 258 0.94 -0.18 -14.84
CA ASN A 258 1.89 0.91 -14.98
C ASN A 258 1.39 2.21 -14.35
N ALA A 259 2.30 2.87 -13.65
CA ALA A 259 2.24 4.23 -13.13
C ALA A 259 3.66 4.81 -13.30
N HIS A 260 3.83 6.13 -13.26
CA HIS A 260 5.17 6.74 -13.28
C HIS A 260 5.57 7.25 -11.88
N LEU A 261 6.87 7.33 -11.63
CA LEU A 261 7.42 7.71 -10.32
C LEU A 261 7.68 9.22 -10.21
N ASP A 262 8.01 9.84 -11.34
CA ASP A 262 8.46 11.20 -11.38
C ASP A 262 7.33 12.21 -11.20
N THR A 263 7.71 13.45 -10.92
CA THR A 263 6.83 14.61 -10.97
C THR A 263 7.49 15.66 -11.86
N VAL A 264 6.68 16.51 -12.50
CA VAL A 264 7.20 17.56 -13.38
C VAL A 264 8.05 18.61 -12.64
N PHE A 265 7.70 18.92 -11.38
CA PHE A 265 8.41 19.86 -10.52
C PHE A 265 8.76 19.20 -9.18
N GLU A 266 9.74 19.78 -8.49
CA GLU A 266 10.10 19.38 -7.12
C GLU A 266 8.95 19.68 -6.15
N ILE A 267 8.84 18.85 -5.12
CA ILE A 267 7.84 19.01 -4.07
C ILE A 267 8.37 19.99 -3.03
N GLU A 268 7.67 21.12 -2.84
CA GLU A 268 8.10 22.21 -1.95
C GLU A 268 8.34 21.75 -0.50
N GLU A 269 9.52 22.09 0.04
CA GLU A 269 9.91 21.75 1.40
C GLU A 269 9.02 22.51 2.40
N GLY A 270 8.42 21.80 3.36
CA GLY A 270 7.57 22.39 4.39
C GLY A 270 6.13 22.69 3.95
N ARG A 271 5.74 22.36 2.71
CA ARG A 271 4.34 22.47 2.26
C ARG A 271 3.41 21.59 3.10
N GLU A 272 2.14 21.96 3.15
CA GLU A 272 1.06 21.16 3.74
C GLU A 272 0.09 20.64 2.67
N ILE A 273 -0.41 19.43 2.86
CA ILE A 273 -1.53 18.91 2.07
C ILE A 273 -2.84 19.44 2.67
N ILE A 274 -3.50 20.34 1.95
CA ILE A 274 -4.79 20.92 2.34
C ILE A 274 -5.90 19.93 1.97
N LYS A 275 -6.68 19.49 2.97
CA LYS A 275 -7.73 18.48 2.79
C LYS A 275 -9.12 19.10 2.95
N ASN A 276 -9.86 19.27 1.85
CA ASN A 276 -11.26 19.69 1.87
C ASN A 276 -12.18 18.54 1.46
N GLY A 277 -12.61 17.75 2.44
CA GLY A 277 -13.37 16.53 2.18
C GLY A 277 -12.50 15.53 1.40
N THR A 278 -12.91 15.21 0.18
CA THR A 278 -12.15 14.32 -0.72
C THR A 278 -11.21 15.07 -1.66
N LEU A 279 -11.35 16.39 -1.79
CA LEU A 279 -10.50 17.21 -2.65
C LEU A 279 -9.28 17.67 -1.87
N TRP A 280 -8.10 17.21 -2.28
CA TRP A 280 -6.82 17.56 -1.66
C TRP A 280 -6.03 18.46 -2.61
N THR A 281 -5.32 19.44 -2.06
CA THR A 281 -4.46 20.38 -2.79
C THR A 281 -3.17 20.61 -2.01
N SER A 282 -2.21 21.31 -2.61
CA SER A 282 -1.02 21.80 -1.90
C SER A 282 -1.25 23.19 -1.32
N SER A 283 -0.55 23.53 -0.23
CA SER A 283 -0.46 24.91 0.25
C SER A 283 0.49 25.77 -0.58
N GLU A 284 1.49 25.14 -1.21
CA GLU A 284 2.54 25.76 -2.00
C GLU A 284 3.07 24.75 -3.04
N GLY A 285 3.43 25.23 -4.23
CA GLY A 285 3.88 24.37 -5.34
C GLY A 285 2.83 23.37 -5.81
N ILE A 286 3.28 22.36 -6.58
CA ILE A 286 2.42 21.27 -7.04
C ILE A 286 2.01 20.33 -5.90
N LEU A 287 0.93 19.59 -6.10
CA LEU A 287 0.53 18.52 -5.18
C LEU A 287 1.38 17.27 -5.40
N GLY A 288 1.75 16.99 -6.66
CA GLY A 288 2.40 15.77 -7.12
C GLY A 288 1.43 14.60 -7.25
N ALA A 289 0.15 14.85 -7.49
CA ALA A 289 -0.84 13.77 -7.63
C ALA A 289 -0.68 13.03 -8.96
N ASP A 290 -0.24 13.73 -10.00
CA ASP A 290 0.31 13.17 -11.23
C ASP A 290 1.79 12.77 -11.01
N ASP A 291 2.16 11.49 -10.85
CA ASP A 291 1.32 10.27 -10.82
C ASP A 291 1.41 9.49 -9.50
N ARG A 292 1.59 10.18 -8.37
CA ARG A 292 1.54 9.52 -7.05
C ARG A 292 0.19 8.88 -6.76
N ALA A 293 -0.88 9.34 -7.40
CA ALA A 293 -2.18 8.70 -7.39
C ALA A 293 -2.14 7.31 -8.04
N GLY A 294 -1.58 7.18 -9.26
CA GLY A 294 -1.38 5.90 -9.93
C GLY A 294 -0.50 4.95 -9.14
N VAL A 295 0.62 5.45 -8.60
CA VAL A 295 1.51 4.67 -7.73
C VAL A 295 0.77 4.09 -6.52
N ALA A 296 -0.05 4.91 -5.85
CA ALA A 296 -0.86 4.49 -4.70
C ALA A 296 -1.87 3.40 -5.08
N ILE A 297 -2.55 3.56 -6.22
CA ILE A 297 -3.51 2.59 -6.77
C ILE A 297 -2.80 1.25 -7.02
N LEU A 298 -1.66 1.24 -7.70
CA LEU A 298 -0.97 -0.02 -8.01
C LEU A 298 -0.44 -0.73 -6.77
N LEU A 299 0.10 0.01 -5.80
CA LEU A 299 0.49 -0.56 -4.50
C LEU A 299 -0.72 -1.14 -3.75
N HIS A 300 -1.88 -0.48 -3.82
CA HIS A 300 -3.12 -1.01 -3.24
C HIS A 300 -3.56 -2.31 -3.92
N ILE A 301 -3.47 -2.41 -5.25
CA ILE A 301 -3.74 -3.65 -5.97
C ILE A 301 -2.78 -4.76 -5.55
N ALA A 302 -1.47 -4.48 -5.50
CA ALA A 302 -0.48 -5.48 -5.07
C ALA A 302 -0.79 -6.05 -3.67
N GLU A 303 -1.23 -5.19 -2.75
CA GLU A 303 -1.59 -5.58 -1.39
C GLU A 303 -2.85 -6.46 -1.33
N HIS A 304 -3.85 -6.24 -2.18
CA HIS A 304 -5.16 -6.89 -2.03
C HIS A 304 -5.42 -8.03 -3.03
N LEU A 305 -4.66 -8.09 -4.12
CA LEU A 305 -4.92 -9.04 -5.21
C LEU A 305 -4.73 -10.52 -4.80
N HIS A 306 -3.98 -10.78 -3.72
CA HIS A 306 -3.77 -12.13 -3.21
C HIS A 306 -5.04 -12.78 -2.63
N HIS A 307 -6.07 -11.99 -2.30
CA HIS A 307 -7.38 -12.48 -1.90
C HIS A 307 -8.31 -12.76 -3.11
N SER A 308 -7.90 -12.36 -4.31
CA SER A 308 -8.71 -12.54 -5.51
C SER A 308 -8.63 -13.96 -6.06
N SER A 309 -9.56 -14.27 -6.97
CA SER A 309 -9.53 -15.52 -7.73
C SER A 309 -8.57 -15.49 -8.93
N PHE A 310 -7.84 -14.39 -9.19
CA PHE A 310 -7.01 -14.25 -10.38
C PHE A 310 -5.95 -15.36 -10.49
N LYS A 311 -5.75 -15.91 -11.68
CA LYS A 311 -4.84 -17.06 -11.93
C LYS A 311 -3.70 -16.76 -12.89
N GLY A 312 -3.42 -15.49 -13.18
CA GLY A 312 -2.41 -15.09 -14.16
C GLY A 312 -1.11 -14.60 -13.53
N LYS A 313 -0.32 -13.91 -14.34
CA LYS A 313 0.85 -13.16 -13.88
C LYS A 313 0.50 -11.66 -13.93
N VAL A 314 0.89 -10.92 -12.90
CA VAL A 314 0.89 -9.46 -12.92
C VAL A 314 2.32 -8.97 -12.98
N LYS A 315 2.58 -8.04 -13.90
CA LYS A 315 3.83 -7.30 -14.00
C LYS A 315 3.56 -5.87 -13.56
N PHE A 316 4.24 -5.40 -12.54
CA PHE A 316 4.19 -4.00 -12.12
C PHE A 316 5.40 -3.29 -12.71
N ILE A 317 5.16 -2.15 -13.35
CA ILE A 317 6.22 -1.27 -13.82
C ILE A 317 5.95 0.14 -13.30
N PHE A 318 6.95 0.69 -12.63
CA PHE A 318 6.95 2.10 -12.26
C PHE A 318 8.06 2.78 -13.05
N THR A 319 7.65 3.58 -14.02
CA THR A 319 8.56 4.25 -14.96
C THR A 319 9.18 5.50 -14.33
N VAL A 320 10.29 5.93 -14.90
CA VAL A 320 10.95 7.20 -14.57
C VAL A 320 10.88 8.13 -15.77
N GLU A 321 11.02 9.44 -15.53
CA GLU A 321 11.10 10.47 -16.58
C GLU A 321 9.94 10.38 -17.62
N GLU A 322 8.72 10.08 -17.19
CA GLU A 322 7.51 10.11 -18.05
C GLU A 322 7.28 11.55 -18.54
N GLU A 323 7.36 12.50 -17.59
CA GLU A 323 7.10 13.93 -17.79
C GLU A 323 8.11 14.59 -18.74
N CYS A 324 9.25 13.93 -18.94
CA CYS A 324 10.31 14.32 -19.88
C CYS A 324 10.16 13.69 -21.28
N GLY A 325 9.01 13.07 -21.57
CA GLY A 325 8.69 12.49 -22.88
C GLY A 325 8.78 10.98 -22.94
N LEU A 326 8.26 10.28 -21.93
CA LEU A 326 8.18 8.80 -21.86
C LEU A 326 9.55 8.13 -21.85
N VAL A 327 10.56 8.76 -21.23
CA VAL A 327 11.96 8.35 -21.37
C VAL A 327 12.18 6.97 -20.74
N GLY A 328 11.66 6.74 -19.53
CA GLY A 328 11.74 5.44 -18.86
C GLY A 328 11.01 4.34 -19.62
N ALA A 329 9.78 4.57 -20.10
CA ALA A 329 9.04 3.57 -20.85
C ALA A 329 9.73 3.18 -22.17
N ASN A 330 10.29 4.13 -22.91
CA ASN A 330 11.02 3.85 -24.15
C ASN A 330 12.33 3.07 -23.93
N GLN A 331 12.87 3.11 -22.71
CA GLN A 331 14.12 2.45 -22.35
C GLN A 331 13.93 1.19 -21.50
N VAL A 332 12.68 0.76 -21.29
CA VAL A 332 12.41 -0.45 -20.53
C VAL A 332 13.13 -1.64 -21.16
N ASP A 333 13.66 -2.50 -20.29
CA ASP A 333 14.21 -3.78 -20.71
C ASP A 333 13.15 -4.62 -21.46
N GLU A 334 13.30 -4.79 -22.78
CA GLU A 334 12.30 -5.40 -23.66
C GLU A 334 11.82 -6.79 -23.20
N TYR A 335 12.71 -7.59 -22.58
CA TYR A 335 12.35 -8.91 -22.06
C TYR A 335 11.25 -8.85 -21.01
N PHE A 336 11.14 -7.74 -20.29
CA PHE A 336 10.10 -7.54 -19.28
C PHE A 336 8.72 -7.42 -19.94
N LEU A 337 8.63 -6.98 -21.20
CA LEU A 337 7.37 -6.87 -21.94
C LEU A 337 6.92 -8.19 -22.59
N TRP A 338 7.81 -9.18 -22.70
CA TRP A 338 7.50 -10.44 -23.38
C TRP A 338 6.32 -11.19 -22.74
N ASN A 339 5.46 -11.74 -23.59
CA ASN A 339 4.27 -12.49 -23.21
C ASN A 339 3.23 -11.69 -22.39
N THR A 340 3.29 -10.36 -22.40
CA THR A 340 2.23 -9.52 -21.80
C THR A 340 1.01 -9.51 -22.72
N ASP A 341 -0.16 -9.92 -22.21
CA ASP A 341 -1.40 -9.96 -23.00
C ASP A 341 -2.09 -8.59 -23.04
N ALA A 342 -2.05 -7.84 -21.93
CA ALA A 342 -2.70 -6.55 -21.78
C ALA A 342 -2.02 -5.68 -20.73
N ALA A 343 -2.25 -4.37 -20.81
CA ALA A 343 -1.76 -3.37 -19.87
C ALA A 343 -2.88 -2.48 -19.32
N ILE A 344 -2.70 -2.00 -18.11
CA ILE A 344 -3.50 -0.97 -17.45
C ILE A 344 -2.52 0.09 -16.96
N VAL A 345 -2.60 1.27 -17.56
CA VAL A 345 -1.89 2.46 -17.11
C VAL A 345 -2.87 3.27 -16.24
N VAL A 346 -2.38 3.88 -15.17
CA VAL A 346 -3.18 4.71 -14.27
C VAL A 346 -2.51 6.06 -14.19
N ASP A 347 -2.75 6.90 -15.19
CA ASP A 347 -2.05 8.17 -15.41
C ASP A 347 -2.95 9.09 -16.23
N ARG A 348 -4.15 9.32 -15.73
CA ARG A 348 -5.12 10.15 -16.43
C ARG A 348 -5.86 11.03 -15.44
N ARG A 349 -5.92 12.33 -15.72
CA ARG A 349 -6.81 13.22 -14.97
C ARG A 349 -8.27 12.77 -14.99
N GLY A 350 -9.07 13.29 -14.07
CA GLY A 350 -10.49 12.99 -14.02
C GLY A 350 -10.82 11.75 -13.21
N LYS A 351 -12.06 11.24 -13.34
CA LYS A 351 -12.64 10.24 -12.43
C LYS A 351 -13.36 9.07 -13.11
N GLY A 352 -13.24 8.95 -14.43
CA GLY A 352 -14.05 8.02 -15.22
C GLY A 352 -13.62 7.85 -16.68
N ASP A 353 -12.43 8.30 -17.07
CA ASP A 353 -11.96 8.11 -18.43
C ASP A 353 -11.30 6.72 -18.56
N ILE A 354 -11.70 5.97 -19.58
CA ILE A 354 -11.00 4.77 -20.06
C ILE A 354 -10.37 5.16 -21.40
N VAL A 355 -9.13 5.64 -21.37
CA VAL A 355 -8.45 6.11 -22.58
C VAL A 355 -7.99 4.91 -23.40
N THR A 356 -8.50 4.82 -24.63
CA THR A 356 -8.23 3.69 -25.55
C THR A 356 -7.51 4.12 -26.83
N SER A 357 -7.21 5.40 -27.00
CA SER A 357 -6.48 5.91 -28.16
C SER A 357 -5.81 7.25 -27.90
N CYS A 358 -4.70 7.50 -28.61
CA CYS A 358 -4.06 8.82 -28.68
C CYS A 358 -4.69 9.62 -29.82
N GLY A 359 -5.22 10.80 -29.50
CA GLY A 359 -5.82 11.73 -30.46
C GLY A 359 -7.08 11.20 -31.17
N GLY A 360 -7.61 10.04 -30.78
CA GLY A 360 -8.76 9.39 -31.42
C GLY A 360 -8.44 8.58 -32.68
N TYR A 361 -7.18 8.52 -33.11
CA TYR A 361 -6.78 7.84 -34.36
C TYR A 361 -5.66 6.81 -34.19
N ILE A 362 -4.86 6.88 -33.13
CA ILE A 362 -3.89 5.82 -32.79
C ILE A 362 -4.51 4.95 -31.69
N PRO A 363 -5.06 3.77 -32.01
CA PRO A 363 -5.67 2.90 -31.01
C PRO A 363 -4.61 2.29 -30.09
N PHE A 364 -4.92 2.22 -28.79
CA PHE A 364 -4.13 1.53 -27.78
C PHE A 364 -4.58 0.08 -27.56
N CYS A 365 -5.83 -0.23 -27.90
CA CYS A 365 -6.39 -1.56 -27.79
C CYS A 365 -7.54 -1.79 -28.77
N HIS A 366 -7.90 -3.06 -28.96
CA HIS A 366 -9.13 -3.44 -29.61
C HIS A 366 -10.36 -2.98 -28.80
N PRO A 367 -11.47 -2.51 -29.41
CA PRO A 367 -12.64 -1.97 -28.70
C PRO A 367 -13.23 -2.88 -27.61
N LEU A 368 -13.19 -4.20 -27.82
CA LEU A 368 -13.60 -5.19 -26.82
C LEU A 368 -12.87 -5.08 -25.47
N TYR A 369 -11.62 -4.60 -25.46
CA TYR A 369 -10.88 -4.41 -24.20
C TYR A 369 -11.39 -3.16 -23.47
N GLY A 370 -11.61 -2.05 -24.16
CA GLY A 370 -12.25 -0.85 -23.58
C GLY A 370 -13.64 -1.13 -23.02
N SER A 371 -14.51 -1.79 -23.79
CA SER A 371 -15.86 -2.16 -23.34
C SER A 371 -15.85 -3.13 -22.16
N PHE A 372 -14.80 -3.93 -22.00
CA PHE A 372 -14.66 -4.80 -20.83
C PHE A 372 -14.53 -3.97 -19.54
N PHE A 373 -13.85 -2.82 -19.57
CA PHE A 373 -13.77 -1.91 -18.43
C PHE A 373 -15.10 -1.20 -18.14
N GLU A 374 -15.83 -0.76 -19.17
CA GLU A 374 -17.16 -0.15 -18.99
C GLU A 374 -18.13 -1.12 -18.32
N ASN A 375 -18.19 -2.37 -18.80
CA ASN A 375 -19.03 -3.41 -18.19
C ASN A 375 -18.59 -3.73 -16.76
N THR A 376 -17.27 -3.81 -16.52
CA THR A 376 -16.73 -4.02 -15.17
C THR A 376 -17.17 -2.88 -14.24
N ALA A 377 -17.06 -1.63 -14.68
CA ALA A 377 -17.48 -0.48 -13.89
C ALA A 377 -18.98 -0.49 -13.58
N GLU A 378 -19.83 -0.81 -14.56
CA GLU A 378 -21.28 -0.93 -14.36
C GLU A 378 -21.62 -1.99 -13.30
N GLU A 379 -21.02 -3.18 -13.40
CA GLU A 379 -21.28 -4.27 -12.46
C GLU A 379 -20.72 -4.02 -11.04
N GLU A 380 -19.63 -3.27 -10.91
CA GLU A 380 -19.11 -2.79 -9.63
C GLU A 380 -19.89 -1.57 -9.08
N GLY A 381 -20.91 -1.08 -9.80
CA GLY A 381 -21.67 0.11 -9.40
C GLY A 381 -20.88 1.42 -9.50
N LEU A 382 -19.78 1.42 -10.26
CA LEU A 382 -18.92 2.58 -10.50
C LEU A 382 -19.46 3.39 -11.68
N ALA A 383 -20.43 4.25 -11.40
CA ALA A 383 -21.03 5.10 -12.42
C ALA A 383 -20.03 6.13 -13.02
N GLY A 384 -20.15 6.38 -14.32
CA GLY A 384 -19.43 7.46 -15.02
C GLY A 384 -18.13 7.05 -15.72
N TRP A 385 -17.77 5.77 -15.72
CA TRP A 385 -16.65 5.26 -16.50
C TRP A 385 -17.04 5.10 -17.97
N THR A 386 -16.28 5.71 -18.88
CA THR A 386 -16.56 5.69 -20.33
C THR A 386 -15.29 5.65 -21.16
N VAL A 387 -15.34 4.92 -22.28
CA VAL A 387 -14.26 4.92 -23.26
C VAL A 387 -14.12 6.29 -23.91
N THR A 388 -12.93 6.87 -23.82
CA THR A 388 -12.67 8.25 -24.23
C THR A 388 -11.35 8.33 -25.03
N PRO A 389 -11.23 9.18 -26.06
CA PRO A 389 -9.93 9.47 -26.68
C PRO A 389 -9.09 10.36 -25.74
N GLY A 390 -7.78 10.13 -25.69
CA GLY A 390 -6.88 10.85 -24.79
C GLY A 390 -5.60 11.33 -25.45
N GLY A 391 -4.66 11.76 -24.62
CA GLY A 391 -3.32 12.16 -25.00
C GLY A 391 -2.36 10.97 -25.13
N SER A 392 -1.08 11.28 -25.25
CA SER A 392 -0.01 10.30 -25.11
C SER A 392 0.34 10.14 -23.63
N SER A 393 0.62 8.90 -23.22
CA SER A 393 1.35 8.55 -22.01
C SER A 393 2.15 7.28 -22.28
N ASP A 394 2.76 6.66 -21.27
CA ASP A 394 3.39 5.33 -21.36
C ASP A 394 2.53 4.27 -22.08
N THR A 395 1.21 4.40 -22.00
CA THR A 395 0.22 3.59 -22.74
C THR A 395 0.54 3.47 -24.23
N ARG A 396 1.05 4.55 -24.85
CA ARG A 396 1.44 4.57 -26.26
C ARG A 396 2.62 3.62 -26.53
N VAL A 397 3.58 3.57 -25.62
CA VAL A 397 4.74 2.68 -25.72
C VAL A 397 4.29 1.23 -25.62
N TRP A 398 3.47 0.89 -24.62
CA TRP A 398 2.92 -0.47 -24.47
C TRP A 398 2.10 -0.92 -25.68
N ALA A 399 1.23 -0.05 -26.17
CA ALA A 399 0.44 -0.30 -27.38
C ALA A 399 1.32 -0.53 -28.61
N SER A 400 2.45 0.18 -28.76
CA SER A 400 3.39 -0.01 -29.87
C SER A 400 4.06 -1.38 -29.88
N HIS A 401 4.15 -2.04 -28.72
CA HIS A 401 4.59 -3.43 -28.58
C HIS A 401 3.46 -4.45 -28.81
N GLY A 402 2.29 -4.02 -29.26
CA GLY A 402 1.13 -4.89 -29.52
C GLY A 402 0.39 -5.33 -28.25
N ILE A 403 0.63 -4.67 -27.12
CA ILE A 403 -0.04 -4.97 -25.85
C ILE A 403 -1.37 -4.21 -25.81
N GLN A 404 -2.48 -4.92 -25.52
CA GLN A 404 -3.79 -4.30 -25.39
C GLN A 404 -3.82 -3.37 -24.17
N SER A 405 -3.80 -2.04 -24.39
CA SER A 405 -3.51 -1.08 -23.33
C SER A 405 -4.64 -0.07 -23.15
N VAL A 406 -4.94 0.28 -21.89
CA VAL A 406 -5.82 1.41 -21.53
C VAL A 406 -5.11 2.32 -20.54
N ASN A 407 -5.47 3.60 -20.51
CA ASN A 407 -5.09 4.54 -19.46
C ASN A 407 -6.33 4.98 -18.66
N LEU A 408 -6.32 4.78 -17.35
CA LEU A 408 -7.46 5.00 -16.47
C LEU A 408 -7.31 6.28 -15.66
N SER A 409 -8.42 7.00 -15.50
CA SER A 409 -8.49 8.15 -14.59
C SER A 409 -7.95 7.83 -13.19
N ALA A 410 -7.11 8.69 -12.63
CA ALA A 410 -6.48 8.55 -11.32
C ALA A 410 -7.05 9.50 -10.24
N GLY A 411 -7.93 10.43 -10.63
CA GLY A 411 -8.61 11.36 -9.70
C GLY A 411 -7.99 12.76 -9.62
N TYR A 412 -6.84 13.00 -10.25
CA TYR A 412 -6.20 14.31 -10.25
C TYR A 412 -6.78 15.25 -11.32
N TYR A 413 -6.59 16.56 -11.14
CA TYR A 413 -6.99 17.64 -12.03
C TYR A 413 -6.00 18.79 -11.95
N ASN A 414 -5.85 19.53 -13.05
CA ASN A 414 -4.91 20.65 -13.17
C ASN A 414 -3.47 20.20 -12.86
N GLU A 415 -3.12 19.03 -13.39
CA GLU A 415 -1.76 18.51 -13.36
C GLU A 415 -0.76 19.57 -13.83
N HIS A 416 0.43 19.58 -13.22
CA HIS A 416 1.56 20.46 -13.55
C HIS A 416 1.35 21.94 -13.21
N THR A 417 0.40 22.28 -12.35
CA THR A 417 0.19 23.66 -11.87
C THR A 417 0.06 23.73 -10.34
N GLU A 418 0.15 24.94 -9.77
CA GLU A 418 -0.07 25.16 -8.33
C GLU A 418 -1.54 24.91 -7.92
N GLU A 419 -2.47 24.85 -8.88
CA GLU A 419 -3.87 24.50 -8.68
C GLU A 419 -4.15 23.01 -8.80
N GLU A 420 -3.10 22.17 -8.83
CA GLU A 420 -3.21 20.73 -8.86
C GLU A 420 -4.05 20.23 -7.67
N SER A 421 -5.00 19.36 -7.98
CA SER A 421 -5.91 18.81 -6.98
C SER A 421 -6.16 17.33 -7.21
N LEU A 422 -6.44 16.60 -6.14
CA LEU A 422 -6.75 15.17 -6.16
C LEU A 422 -8.08 14.90 -5.47
N ASP A 423 -9.04 14.30 -6.17
CA ASP A 423 -10.21 13.68 -5.54
C ASP A 423 -9.84 12.26 -5.08
N VAL A 424 -9.46 12.12 -3.80
CA VAL A 424 -8.99 10.84 -3.26
C VAL A 424 -10.05 9.74 -3.25
N ALA A 425 -11.34 10.12 -3.30
CA ALA A 425 -12.43 9.14 -3.45
C ALA A 425 -12.58 8.67 -4.90
N ALA A 426 -12.33 9.54 -5.89
CA ALA A 426 -12.19 9.11 -7.29
C ALA A 426 -10.99 8.18 -7.46
N CYS A 427 -9.86 8.55 -6.87
CA CYS A 427 -8.64 7.74 -6.84
C CYS A 427 -8.90 6.31 -6.30
N TYR A 428 -9.59 6.20 -5.17
CA TYR A 428 -9.96 4.88 -4.61
C TYR A 428 -10.92 4.09 -5.51
N ARG A 429 -11.88 4.75 -6.18
CA ARG A 429 -12.79 4.10 -7.14
C ARG A 429 -12.04 3.49 -8.32
N THR A 430 -10.93 4.07 -8.76
CA THR A 430 -10.06 3.46 -9.78
C THR A 430 -9.42 2.16 -9.28
N ALA A 431 -8.97 2.13 -8.02
CA ALA A 431 -8.49 0.89 -7.41
C ALA A 431 -9.59 -0.18 -7.36
N GLN A 432 -10.83 0.20 -7.03
CA GLN A 432 -11.99 -0.71 -7.05
C GLN A 432 -12.27 -1.23 -8.47
N LEU A 433 -12.20 -0.38 -9.50
CA LEU A 433 -12.37 -0.83 -10.89
C LEU A 433 -11.32 -1.87 -11.28
N ILE A 434 -10.05 -1.66 -10.92
CA ILE A 434 -8.98 -2.61 -11.23
C ILE A 434 -9.16 -3.91 -10.41
N GLN A 435 -9.64 -3.85 -9.17
CA GLN A 435 -10.00 -5.05 -8.42
C GLN A 435 -11.11 -5.84 -9.13
N GLY A 436 -12.20 -5.18 -9.53
CA GLY A 436 -13.28 -5.79 -10.31
C GLY A 436 -12.79 -6.41 -11.62
N PHE A 437 -11.84 -5.78 -12.31
CA PHE A 437 -11.19 -6.32 -13.50
C PHE A 437 -10.52 -7.67 -13.22
N PHE A 438 -9.79 -7.79 -12.11
CA PHE A 438 -9.10 -9.02 -11.74
C PHE A 438 -10.03 -10.13 -11.25
N GLU A 439 -11.17 -9.78 -10.65
CA GLU A 439 -12.19 -10.75 -10.22
C GLU A 439 -12.87 -11.44 -11.41
N ARG A 440 -13.02 -10.73 -12.54
CA ARG A 440 -13.63 -11.21 -13.79
C ARG A 440 -12.70 -12.03 -14.69
N ARG A 441 -11.83 -12.84 -14.09
CA ARG A 441 -10.76 -13.58 -14.80
C ARG A 441 -11.24 -14.42 -16.00
N ASN A 442 -12.44 -15.00 -15.92
CA ASN A 442 -12.96 -15.91 -16.96
C ASN A 442 -13.43 -15.12 -18.19
N GLU A 443 -14.07 -13.98 -17.96
CA GLU A 443 -14.54 -13.07 -18.99
C GLU A 443 -13.34 -12.38 -19.65
N LEU A 444 -12.39 -11.88 -18.86
CA LEU A 444 -11.14 -11.32 -19.37
C LEU A 444 -10.43 -12.30 -20.32
N ARG A 445 -10.29 -13.57 -19.90
CA ARG A 445 -9.68 -14.61 -20.75
C ARG A 445 -10.44 -14.82 -22.06
N LYS A 446 -11.78 -14.75 -22.02
CA LYS A 446 -12.62 -14.85 -23.23
C LYS A 446 -12.41 -13.64 -24.14
N VAL A 447 -12.45 -12.43 -23.61
CA VAL A 447 -12.21 -11.17 -24.34
C VAL A 447 -10.86 -11.20 -25.04
N LEU A 448 -9.77 -11.47 -24.31
CA LEU A 448 -8.41 -11.53 -24.88
C LEU A 448 -8.24 -12.63 -25.93
N ARG A 449 -8.97 -13.75 -25.80
CA ARG A 449 -8.97 -14.80 -26.83
C ARG A 449 -9.72 -14.35 -28.09
N ASP A 450 -10.83 -13.65 -27.93
CA ASP A 450 -11.66 -13.20 -29.04
C ASP A 450 -10.98 -12.07 -29.81
N ILE A 451 -10.26 -11.17 -29.13
CA ILE A 451 -9.39 -10.16 -29.75
C ILE A 451 -8.33 -10.85 -30.63
N ARG A 452 -7.55 -11.78 -30.07
CA ARG A 452 -6.51 -12.54 -30.81
C ARG A 452 -7.06 -13.29 -32.03
N ARG A 453 -8.31 -13.76 -31.97
CA ARG A 453 -8.96 -14.42 -33.12
C ARG A 453 -9.30 -13.42 -34.23
N LYS A 454 -9.79 -12.24 -33.87
CA LYS A 454 -10.15 -11.18 -34.83
C LYS A 454 -8.93 -10.60 -35.53
N GLU A 455 -7.85 -10.33 -34.79
CA GLU A 455 -6.58 -9.81 -35.35
C GLU A 455 -5.95 -10.80 -36.34
N ARG A 456 -5.91 -12.11 -36.00
CA ARG A 456 -5.45 -13.13 -36.97
C ARG A 456 -6.33 -13.20 -38.21
N GLY A 457 -7.64 -13.00 -38.06
CA GLY A 457 -8.58 -12.97 -39.18
C GLY A 457 -8.29 -11.81 -40.14
N SER A 458 -8.02 -10.61 -39.61
CA SER A 458 -7.67 -9.45 -40.43
C SER A 458 -6.31 -9.60 -41.12
N ASP A 459 -5.33 -10.20 -40.46
CA ASP A 459 -3.99 -10.44 -41.02
C ASP A 459 -3.98 -11.44 -42.18
N ILE A 460 -4.84 -12.46 -42.11
CA ILE A 460 -5.00 -13.42 -43.21
C ILE A 460 -5.68 -12.75 -44.41
N LEU A 461 -6.68 -11.91 -44.17
CA LEU A 461 -7.36 -11.16 -45.23
C LEU A 461 -6.46 -10.10 -45.88
N SER A 462 -5.61 -9.41 -45.12
CA SER A 462 -4.69 -8.39 -45.64
C SER A 462 -3.50 -8.97 -46.39
N LYS A 463 -3.09 -10.20 -46.11
CA LYS A 463 -2.06 -10.93 -46.87
C LYS A 463 -2.61 -11.69 -48.09
N ALA A 464 -3.93 -11.86 -48.19
CA ALA A 464 -4.61 -12.54 -49.30
C ALA A 464 -5.07 -11.58 -50.41
N LEU A 465 -5.04 -10.26 -50.14
CA LEU A 465 -5.23 -9.16 -51.09
C LEU A 465 -3.85 -8.61 -51.49
#